data_AF-A0A7X6YAC5-F1
#
_entry.id   AF-A0A7X6YAC5-F1
#
_cell.length_a   1.000
_cell.length_b   1.000
_cell.length_c   1.000
_cell.angle_alpha   90.00
_cell.angle_beta   90.00
_cell.angle_gamma   90.00
#
_symmetry.space_group_name_H-M   'P 1'
#
loop_
_entity.id
_entity.type
_entity.pdbx_description
1 polymer ?
#
loop_
_entity_poly.entity_id
_entity_poly.type
_entity_poly.pdbx_seq_one_letter_code
_entity_poly.pdbx_strand_id
1 'polypeptide(L)'
;MNKRFFVWVVALCSGWFAARSDAQEIVKADNTLPLNDPASWTGGVVPGDSNIAVWDSTVLGANTVTLGGALTWDGLRLANPGGTVTLQGADRLTLDGGAATDLDLSLATQDLVLDLPVTLGGSQAADIAAGRSITVNGAASIGGLTKKGDGLLHLTGTATCGNGRYEAGLTVFDGTTTLTGDHSLAGGTALFRGPVAMSQGNTETLGIYNGTLVLDGAGLTMTNGSSRFFAGRTHATSDGLLIVSNGTHSILGYNSGSMANFIGVSGARRGRLHLENGSLSVVYLRLGANQKGSEEIDELIVNNGLLSVTGSTGTDPVSKAFKMGTRFDESTTEAATRSSLLAVNDGRFEVPNGTSQVATDVASSTGS
;
A
#
# COMPACT_ATOMS: atom_id res chain seq x y z
N MET A 1 -36.23 39.54 -54.58
CA MET A 1 -35.84 38.18 -54.14
C MET A 1 -34.34 38.18 -53.88
N ASN A 2 -33.93 38.42 -52.63
CA ASN A 2 -32.51 38.48 -52.23
C ASN A 2 -32.08 37.12 -51.65
N LYS A 3 -31.15 36.43 -52.32
CA LYS A 3 -30.55 35.20 -51.83
C LYS A 3 -29.34 35.54 -50.97
N ARG A 4 -29.42 35.25 -49.66
CA ARG A 4 -28.31 35.34 -48.71
C ARG A 4 -27.52 34.04 -48.76
N PHE A 5 -26.24 34.11 -49.12
CA PHE A 5 -25.29 33.01 -48.98
C PHE A 5 -24.81 32.96 -47.53
N PHE A 6 -24.87 31.77 -46.91
CA PHE A 6 -24.35 31.48 -45.58
C PHE A 6 -23.03 30.72 -45.77
N VAL A 7 -21.92 31.31 -45.31
CA VAL A 7 -20.59 30.66 -45.33
C VAL A 7 -20.37 30.04 -43.95
N TRP A 8 -20.13 28.73 -43.90
CA TRP A 8 -19.68 28.04 -42.69
C TRP A 8 -18.17 28.13 -42.59
N VAL A 9 -17.67 28.74 -41.51
CA VAL A 9 -16.26 28.63 -41.10
C VAL A 9 -16.15 27.40 -40.21
N VAL A 10 -15.47 26.36 -40.69
CA VAL A 10 -15.09 25.20 -39.87
C VAL A 10 -13.76 25.54 -39.19
N ALA A 11 -13.79 25.74 -37.88
CA ALA A 11 -12.59 25.84 -37.06
C ALA A 11 -12.01 24.44 -36.87
N LEU A 12 -10.87 24.16 -37.51
CA LEU A 12 -10.03 22.99 -37.21
C LEU A 12 -9.31 23.25 -35.88
N CYS A 13 -9.84 22.72 -34.79
CA CYS A 13 -9.07 22.57 -33.56
C CYS A 13 -8.00 21.50 -33.78
N SER A 14 -6.75 21.91 -34.05
CA SER A 14 -5.60 21.01 -34.03
C SER A 14 -5.33 20.61 -32.58
N GLY A 15 -6.00 19.55 -32.14
CA GLY A 15 -5.62 18.82 -30.93
C GLY A 15 -4.19 18.32 -31.09
N TRP A 16 -3.32 18.74 -30.17
CA TRP A 16 -1.99 18.20 -30.00
C TRP A 16 -2.17 16.73 -29.58
N PHE A 17 -2.17 15.81 -30.55
CA PHE A 17 -1.96 14.41 -30.25
C PHE A 17 -0.47 14.27 -29.93
N ALA A 18 -0.12 14.32 -28.65
CA ALA A 18 1.14 13.75 -28.21
C ALA A 18 1.05 12.26 -28.56
N ALA A 19 1.76 11.83 -29.61
CA ALA A 19 2.00 10.42 -29.85
C ALA A 19 2.79 9.92 -28.63
N ARG A 20 2.12 9.17 -27.75
CA ARG A 20 2.81 8.39 -26.73
C ARG A 20 3.59 7.35 -27.52
N SER A 21 4.92 7.45 -27.55
CA SER A 21 5.71 6.32 -28.02
C SER A 21 5.61 5.27 -26.93
N ASP A 22 4.78 4.25 -27.16
CA ASP A 22 4.78 3.10 -26.28
C ASP A 22 6.16 2.45 -26.33
N ALA A 23 6.64 2.03 -25.17
CA ALA A 23 7.94 1.39 -25.03
C ALA A 23 8.02 0.17 -25.95
N GLN A 24 9.13 0.05 -26.69
CA GLN A 24 9.28 -1.06 -27.62
C GLN A 24 9.46 -2.36 -26.83
N GLU A 25 8.68 -3.38 -27.22
CA GLU A 25 8.79 -4.70 -26.64
C GLU A 25 9.92 -5.50 -27.27
N ILE A 26 10.76 -6.14 -26.45
CA ILE A 26 11.84 -7.02 -26.91
C ILE A 26 11.64 -8.39 -26.26
N VAL A 27 11.35 -9.38 -27.11
CA VAL A 27 10.98 -10.73 -26.68
C VAL A 27 12.23 -11.57 -26.42
N LYS A 28 12.25 -12.24 -25.27
CA LYS A 28 13.26 -13.22 -24.88
C LYS A 28 13.27 -14.40 -25.86
N ALA A 29 14.45 -14.75 -26.37
CA ALA A 29 14.63 -15.98 -27.14
C ALA A 29 14.69 -17.22 -26.22
N ASP A 30 14.29 -18.39 -26.73
CA ASP A 30 14.26 -19.65 -25.97
C ASP A 30 15.68 -20.21 -25.72
N ASN A 31 16.38 -19.60 -24.78
CA ASN A 31 17.72 -19.98 -24.34
C ASN A 31 17.99 -19.48 -22.92
N THR A 32 19.11 -19.91 -22.36
CA THR A 32 19.57 -19.56 -21.00
C THR A 32 20.80 -18.64 -21.01
N LEU A 33 21.04 -17.93 -22.12
CA LEU A 33 22.17 -17.00 -22.23
C LEU A 33 21.98 -15.80 -21.29
N PRO A 34 23.08 -15.19 -20.79
CA PRO A 34 23.02 -13.95 -20.01
C PRO A 34 22.22 -12.86 -20.73
N LEU A 35 21.44 -12.07 -19.99
CA LEU A 35 20.52 -11.11 -20.59
C LEU A 35 21.20 -9.90 -21.25
N ASN A 36 22.47 -9.63 -20.94
CA ASN A 36 23.28 -8.64 -21.66
C ASN A 36 23.87 -9.16 -22.98
N ASP A 37 23.65 -10.43 -23.32
CA ASP A 37 24.02 -11.00 -24.63
C ASP A 37 22.90 -10.69 -25.65
N PRO A 38 23.19 -10.05 -26.79
CA PRO A 38 22.23 -9.85 -27.87
C PRO A 38 21.51 -11.14 -28.30
N ALA A 39 22.18 -12.30 -28.29
CA ALA A 39 21.59 -13.58 -28.65
C ALA A 39 20.58 -14.12 -27.61
N SER A 40 20.47 -13.48 -26.44
CA SER A 40 19.43 -13.79 -25.46
C SER A 40 18.04 -13.33 -25.92
N TRP A 41 17.98 -12.45 -26.93
CA TRP A 41 16.76 -11.79 -27.38
C TRP A 41 16.46 -12.10 -28.84
N THR A 42 15.16 -12.18 -29.15
CA THR A 42 14.71 -12.24 -30.54
C THR A 42 15.13 -10.96 -31.26
N GLY A 43 15.66 -11.09 -32.48
CA GLY A 43 16.16 -9.93 -33.24
C GLY A 43 17.58 -9.46 -32.87
N GLY A 44 18.23 -10.04 -31.86
CA GLY A 44 19.64 -9.77 -31.57
C GLY A 44 19.89 -8.39 -30.95
N VAL A 45 18.94 -7.88 -30.16
CA VAL A 45 19.01 -6.56 -29.50
C VAL A 45 18.74 -6.72 -28.02
N VAL A 46 19.63 -6.20 -27.18
CA VAL A 46 19.44 -6.18 -25.73
C VAL A 46 18.49 -5.03 -25.36
N PRO A 47 17.45 -5.26 -24.55
CA PRO A 47 16.58 -4.19 -24.09
C PRO A 47 17.33 -3.16 -23.25
N GLY A 48 17.05 -1.88 -23.52
CA GLY A 48 17.50 -0.74 -22.74
C GLY A 48 16.34 -0.05 -22.00
N ASP A 49 16.61 1.15 -21.51
CA ASP A 49 15.72 2.01 -20.70
C ASP A 49 14.41 2.44 -21.36
N SER A 50 14.27 2.28 -22.67
CA SER A 50 13.05 2.57 -23.44
C SER A 50 12.33 1.31 -23.91
N ASN A 51 12.72 0.14 -23.38
CA ASN A 51 12.21 -1.14 -23.83
C ASN A 51 11.59 -1.95 -22.69
N ILE A 52 10.54 -2.70 -23.03
CA ILE A 52 9.96 -3.71 -22.15
C ILE A 52 10.56 -5.06 -22.51
N ALA A 53 11.21 -5.71 -21.55
CA ALA A 53 11.67 -7.09 -21.68
C ALA A 53 10.50 -8.06 -21.53
N VAL A 54 10.27 -8.93 -22.53
CA VAL A 54 9.08 -9.79 -22.58
C VAL A 54 9.45 -11.26 -22.56
N TRP A 55 8.85 -12.00 -21.62
CA TRP A 55 8.78 -13.46 -21.65
C TRP A 55 7.39 -13.89 -22.09
N ASP A 56 7.26 -14.39 -23.31
CA ASP A 56 6.03 -14.92 -23.87
C ASP A 56 6.20 -16.40 -24.23
N SER A 57 5.23 -16.94 -24.98
CA SER A 57 5.22 -18.32 -25.47
C SER A 57 6.39 -18.71 -26.38
N THR A 58 7.26 -17.78 -26.76
CA THR A 58 8.56 -18.08 -27.40
C THR A 58 9.42 -18.92 -26.47
N VAL A 59 9.35 -18.68 -25.15
CA VAL A 59 10.10 -19.45 -24.14
C VAL A 59 9.26 -20.66 -23.73
N LEU A 60 9.68 -21.86 -24.13
CA LEU A 60 8.83 -23.06 -24.10
C LEU A 60 8.79 -23.78 -22.75
N GLY A 61 9.70 -23.45 -21.83
CA GLY A 61 9.80 -24.08 -20.51
C GLY A 61 10.21 -23.09 -19.43
N ALA A 62 10.58 -23.62 -18.26
CA ALA A 62 11.15 -22.81 -17.20
C ALA A 62 12.45 -22.15 -17.67
N ASN A 63 12.65 -20.88 -17.33
CA ASN A 63 13.77 -20.09 -17.80
C ASN A 63 14.48 -19.40 -16.63
N THR A 64 15.62 -19.95 -16.25
CA THR A 64 16.50 -19.39 -15.23
C THR A 64 17.73 -18.78 -15.90
N VAL A 65 17.95 -17.47 -15.72
CA VAL A 65 19.00 -16.71 -16.42
C VAL A 65 19.69 -15.70 -15.50
N THR A 66 20.90 -15.30 -15.88
CA THR A 66 21.64 -14.21 -15.22
C THR A 66 21.60 -12.95 -16.07
N LEU A 67 21.85 -11.78 -15.47
CA LEU A 67 21.91 -10.54 -16.24
C LEU A 67 23.20 -10.45 -17.09
N GLY A 68 24.32 -10.98 -16.58
CA GLY A 68 25.66 -10.88 -17.19
C GLY A 68 26.34 -9.51 -17.01
N GLY A 69 25.64 -8.57 -16.38
CA GLY A 69 26.04 -7.22 -16.01
C GLY A 69 24.81 -6.45 -15.53
N ALA A 70 24.98 -5.27 -14.94
CA ALA A 70 23.85 -4.43 -14.57
C ALA A 70 23.05 -4.02 -15.82
N LEU A 71 21.72 -4.10 -15.74
CA LEU A 71 20.80 -3.76 -16.83
C LEU A 71 19.74 -2.78 -16.35
N THR A 72 19.29 -1.92 -17.27
CA THR A 72 18.16 -1.01 -17.08
C THR A 72 17.16 -1.24 -18.19
N TRP A 73 15.91 -1.48 -17.83
CA TRP A 73 14.77 -1.59 -18.73
C TRP A 73 13.69 -0.59 -18.35
N ASP A 74 12.78 -0.32 -19.28
CA ASP A 74 11.57 0.44 -19.00
C ASP A 74 10.59 -0.40 -18.15
N GLY A 75 10.44 -1.67 -18.53
CA GLY A 75 9.59 -2.62 -17.84
C GLY A 75 9.91 -4.08 -18.13
N LEU A 76 9.20 -4.96 -17.44
CA LEU A 76 9.29 -6.41 -17.54
C LEU A 76 7.88 -6.98 -17.60
N ARG A 77 7.60 -7.80 -18.63
CA ARG A 77 6.31 -8.44 -18.81
C ARG A 77 6.43 -9.95 -19.00
N LEU A 78 5.56 -10.69 -18.32
CA LEU A 78 5.33 -12.12 -18.55
C LEU A 78 3.97 -12.27 -19.24
N ALA A 79 3.99 -12.63 -20.52
CA ALA A 79 2.79 -12.68 -21.35
C ALA A 79 2.23 -14.09 -21.58
N ASN A 80 2.98 -15.16 -21.26
CA ASN A 80 2.57 -16.60 -21.25
C ASN A 80 3.76 -17.58 -21.46
N PRO A 81 4.89 -17.50 -20.73
CA PRO A 81 5.97 -18.47 -20.92
C PRO A 81 5.55 -19.90 -20.54
N GLY A 82 6.27 -20.89 -21.07
CA GLY A 82 5.99 -22.31 -20.82
C GLY A 82 6.31 -22.78 -19.39
N GLY A 83 7.09 -22.02 -18.62
CA GLY A 83 7.37 -22.28 -17.21
C GLY A 83 7.81 -21.03 -16.46
N THR A 84 8.05 -21.18 -15.14
CA THR A 84 8.52 -20.10 -14.25
C THR A 84 9.75 -19.39 -14.82
N VAL A 85 9.77 -18.07 -14.68
CA VAL A 85 10.92 -17.24 -15.06
C VAL A 85 11.68 -16.85 -13.79
N THR A 86 12.99 -17.07 -13.79
CA THR A 86 13.87 -16.71 -12.68
C THR A 86 15.04 -15.88 -13.19
N LEU A 87 15.13 -14.64 -12.71
CA LEU A 87 16.31 -13.80 -12.91
C LEU A 87 17.18 -13.90 -11.67
N GLN A 88 18.43 -14.36 -11.81
CA GLN A 88 19.32 -14.64 -10.68
C GLN A 88 20.70 -14.00 -10.86
N GLY A 89 21.40 -13.78 -9.74
CA GLY A 89 22.80 -13.34 -9.73
C GLY A 89 23.04 -12.14 -8.82
N ALA A 90 24.25 -11.56 -8.93
CA ALA A 90 24.67 -10.43 -8.09
C ALA A 90 24.46 -9.07 -8.76
N ASP A 91 24.31 -9.05 -10.09
CA ASP A 91 24.10 -7.82 -10.86
C ASP A 91 22.70 -7.25 -10.63
N ARG A 92 22.58 -5.92 -10.68
CA ARG A 92 21.33 -5.22 -10.45
C ARG A 92 20.50 -5.11 -11.73
N LEU A 93 19.22 -5.44 -11.62
CA LEU A 93 18.21 -5.04 -12.58
C LEU A 93 17.56 -3.73 -12.13
N THR A 94 17.49 -2.75 -13.03
CA THR A 94 16.75 -1.50 -12.82
C THR A 94 15.56 -1.45 -13.77
N LEU A 95 14.36 -1.26 -13.23
CA LEU A 95 13.21 -0.77 -14.00
C LEU A 95 13.11 0.72 -13.71
N ASP A 96 13.10 1.58 -14.73
CA ASP A 96 13.33 3.01 -14.54
C ASP A 96 12.06 3.84 -14.21
N GLY A 97 10.88 3.29 -14.48
CA GLY A 97 9.60 3.94 -14.20
C GLY A 97 8.97 4.63 -15.40
N GLY A 98 9.47 4.43 -16.62
CA GLY A 98 8.85 5.00 -17.83
C GLY A 98 7.61 4.23 -18.29
N ALA A 99 7.51 2.94 -17.97
CA ALA A 99 6.45 2.07 -18.43
C ALA A 99 5.13 2.38 -17.71
N ALA A 100 4.00 2.14 -18.39
CA ALA A 100 2.69 2.28 -17.75
C ALA A 100 2.46 1.21 -16.66
N THR A 101 3.00 0.02 -16.88
CA THR A 101 3.09 -1.10 -15.92
C THR A 101 4.49 -1.69 -16.03
N ASP A 102 5.32 -1.46 -15.03
CA ASP A 102 6.72 -1.88 -15.03
C ASP A 102 6.88 -3.37 -14.74
N LEU A 103 6.02 -3.93 -13.89
CA LEU A 103 5.98 -5.35 -13.57
C LEU A 103 4.62 -5.91 -13.98
N ASP A 104 4.53 -6.42 -15.21
CA ASP A 104 3.28 -6.86 -15.81
C ASP A 104 3.18 -8.40 -15.89
N LEU A 105 2.36 -8.97 -15.00
CA LEU A 105 1.93 -10.36 -14.99
C LEU A 105 0.41 -10.48 -15.21
N SER A 106 -0.24 -9.46 -15.78
CA SER A 106 -1.71 -9.44 -15.99
C SER A 106 -2.20 -10.54 -16.94
N LEU A 107 -1.33 -11.00 -17.85
CA LEU A 107 -1.58 -12.10 -18.79
C LEU A 107 -0.72 -13.35 -18.49
N ALA A 108 0.03 -13.34 -17.39
CA ALA A 108 1.00 -14.38 -17.13
C ALA A 108 0.34 -15.74 -16.83
N THR A 109 0.88 -16.79 -17.44
CA THR A 109 0.56 -18.18 -17.12
C THR A 109 1.51 -18.78 -16.10
N GLN A 110 2.55 -18.05 -15.68
CA GLN A 110 3.63 -18.53 -14.82
C GLN A 110 4.07 -17.43 -13.85
N ASP A 111 4.82 -17.83 -12.83
CA ASP A 111 5.35 -16.92 -11.81
C ASP A 111 6.71 -16.33 -12.21
N LEU A 112 7.04 -15.20 -11.58
CA LEU A 112 8.33 -14.52 -11.69
C LEU A 112 9.08 -14.60 -10.35
N VAL A 113 10.36 -14.96 -10.43
CA VAL A 113 11.28 -14.94 -9.29
C VAL A 113 12.47 -14.03 -9.61
N LEU A 114 12.72 -13.07 -8.72
CA LEU A 114 13.84 -12.12 -8.80
C LEU A 114 14.84 -12.45 -7.67
N ASP A 115 15.79 -13.32 -7.99
CA ASP A 115 16.92 -13.79 -7.17
C ASP A 115 18.17 -12.93 -7.39
N LEU A 116 17.97 -11.62 -7.52
CA LEU A 116 19.01 -10.62 -7.74
C LEU A 116 18.59 -9.26 -7.18
N PRO A 117 19.54 -8.33 -6.92
CA PRO A 117 19.19 -6.99 -6.49
C PRO A 117 18.34 -6.25 -7.53
N VAL A 118 17.25 -5.63 -7.11
CA VAL A 118 16.35 -4.87 -7.99
C VAL A 118 16.26 -3.41 -7.60
N THR A 119 16.09 -2.55 -8.57
CA THR A 119 15.67 -1.16 -8.36
C THR A 119 14.45 -0.89 -9.23
N LEU A 120 13.35 -0.51 -8.59
CA LEU A 120 12.13 -0.06 -9.23
C LEU A 120 12.12 1.46 -9.07
N GLY A 121 12.67 2.15 -10.07
CA GLY A 121 12.89 3.59 -10.10
C GLY A 121 11.59 4.38 -10.25
N GLY A 122 11.52 5.58 -9.66
CA GLY A 122 10.31 6.39 -9.74
C GLY A 122 9.07 5.71 -9.13
N SER A 123 7.89 6.06 -9.65
CA SER A 123 6.62 5.48 -9.24
C SER A 123 6.26 4.32 -10.15
N GLN A 124 6.16 3.13 -9.59
CA GLN A 124 6.05 1.89 -10.35
C GLN A 124 4.67 1.27 -10.23
N ALA A 125 4.24 0.53 -11.24
CA ALA A 125 3.03 -0.28 -11.19
C ALA A 125 3.35 -1.77 -11.37
N ALA A 126 2.83 -2.58 -10.45
CA ALA A 126 2.90 -4.04 -10.52
C ALA A 126 1.48 -4.60 -10.65
N ASP A 127 1.17 -5.23 -11.77
CA ASP A 127 -0.11 -5.87 -12.01
C ASP A 127 0.08 -7.38 -12.10
N ILE A 128 -0.50 -8.12 -11.15
CA ILE A 128 -0.28 -9.55 -11.00
C ILE A 128 -1.63 -10.26 -11.06
N ALA A 129 -1.82 -11.11 -12.07
CA ALA A 129 -3.05 -11.86 -12.24
C ALA A 129 -3.32 -12.83 -11.06
N ALA A 130 -4.60 -13.16 -10.87
CA ALA A 130 -5.04 -14.11 -9.86
C ALA A 130 -4.29 -15.44 -9.97
N GLY A 131 -3.84 -15.97 -8.84
CA GLY A 131 -3.09 -17.23 -8.77
C GLY A 131 -1.66 -17.15 -9.28
N ARG A 132 -1.16 -15.98 -9.70
CA ARG A 132 0.26 -15.75 -10.05
C ARG A 132 1.00 -15.02 -8.94
N SER A 133 2.33 -15.12 -8.97
CA SER A 133 3.20 -14.45 -8.02
C SER A 133 4.43 -13.79 -8.66
N ILE A 134 4.85 -12.68 -8.05
CA ILE A 134 6.20 -12.15 -8.16
C ILE A 134 6.86 -12.32 -6.80
N THR A 135 7.98 -13.04 -6.74
CA THR A 135 8.82 -13.17 -5.54
C THR A 135 10.12 -12.41 -5.73
N VAL A 136 10.44 -11.52 -4.79
CA VAL A 136 11.67 -10.71 -4.80
C VAL A 136 12.54 -11.13 -3.62
N ASN A 137 13.51 -12.00 -3.90
CA ASN A 137 14.46 -12.53 -2.93
C ASN A 137 15.70 -11.64 -2.78
N GLY A 138 16.11 -10.94 -3.84
CA GLY A 138 17.20 -9.99 -3.76
C GLY A 138 16.82 -8.68 -3.05
N ALA A 139 17.83 -7.87 -2.75
CA ALA A 139 17.62 -6.56 -2.15
C ALA A 139 16.84 -5.64 -3.11
N ALA A 140 15.80 -4.99 -2.62
CA ALA A 140 14.92 -4.14 -3.42
C ALA A 140 14.98 -2.67 -2.98
N SER A 141 15.17 -1.77 -3.95
CA SER A 141 14.97 -0.33 -3.77
C SER A 141 13.80 0.11 -4.64
N ILE A 142 12.70 0.52 -4.04
CA ILE A 142 11.44 0.82 -4.72
C ILE A 142 11.08 2.28 -4.47
N GLY A 143 11.10 3.13 -5.50
CA GLY A 143 10.81 4.56 -5.38
C GLY A 143 9.35 4.83 -4.99
N GLY A 144 8.43 4.07 -5.57
CA GLY A 144 7.02 4.01 -5.20
C GLY A 144 6.35 2.82 -5.87
N LEU A 145 5.29 2.28 -5.28
CA LEU A 145 4.63 1.06 -5.75
C LEU A 145 3.12 1.23 -5.76
N THR A 146 2.51 1.00 -6.92
CA THR A 146 1.08 0.72 -7.05
C THR A 146 0.89 -0.76 -7.34
N LYS A 147 0.35 -1.51 -6.37
CA LYS A 147 0.05 -2.93 -6.52
C LYS A 147 -1.40 -3.13 -7.00
N LYS A 148 -1.54 -3.78 -8.14
CA LYS A 148 -2.80 -4.15 -8.80
C LYS A 148 -2.88 -5.66 -9.04
N GLY A 149 -4.05 -6.10 -9.47
CA GLY A 149 -4.36 -7.51 -9.73
C GLY A 149 -4.43 -8.35 -8.45
N ASP A 150 -5.14 -9.47 -8.53
CA ASP A 150 -5.46 -10.32 -7.38
C ASP A 150 -4.31 -11.25 -6.95
N GLY A 151 -3.19 -11.25 -7.69
CA GLY A 151 -2.01 -12.06 -7.41
C GLY A 151 -1.14 -11.56 -6.27
N LEU A 152 -0.09 -12.34 -6.00
CA LEU A 152 0.84 -12.15 -4.88
C LEU A 152 2.09 -11.37 -5.29
N LEU A 153 2.41 -10.32 -4.56
CA LEU A 153 3.76 -9.74 -4.51
C LEU A 153 4.42 -10.13 -3.20
N HIS A 154 5.54 -10.84 -3.24
CA HIS A 154 6.23 -11.35 -2.06
C HIS A 154 7.65 -10.80 -1.98
N LEU A 155 7.88 -9.94 -0.99
CA LEU A 155 9.18 -9.32 -0.72
C LEU A 155 9.85 -10.05 0.45
N THR A 156 10.78 -10.95 0.12
CA THR A 156 11.52 -11.77 1.09
C THR A 156 12.93 -11.22 1.35
N GLY A 157 13.50 -10.51 0.37
CA GLY A 157 14.75 -9.76 0.51
C GLY A 157 14.60 -8.49 1.36
N THR A 158 15.73 -7.82 1.63
CA THR A 158 15.69 -6.49 2.28
C THR A 158 15.09 -5.47 1.31
N ALA A 159 14.12 -4.69 1.77
CA ALA A 159 13.41 -3.72 0.93
C ALA A 159 13.47 -2.31 1.51
N THR A 160 13.71 -1.32 0.65
CA THR A 160 13.42 0.09 0.94
C THR A 160 12.37 0.57 -0.04
N CYS A 161 11.23 1.03 0.48
CA CYS A 161 10.10 1.46 -0.34
C CYS A 161 9.76 2.92 -0.04
N GLY A 162 9.53 3.73 -1.08
CA GLY A 162 8.84 5.01 -0.97
C GLY A 162 7.34 4.82 -0.89
N ASN A 163 6.56 5.65 -1.58
CA ASN A 163 5.09 5.64 -1.46
C ASN A 163 4.49 4.30 -1.93
N GLY A 164 3.51 3.78 -1.19
CA GLY A 164 2.78 2.57 -1.54
C GLY A 164 1.28 2.81 -1.72
N ARG A 165 0.71 2.20 -2.76
CA ARG A 165 -0.73 2.12 -2.99
C ARG A 165 -1.11 0.68 -3.32
N TYR A 166 -1.90 0.05 -2.47
CA TYR A 166 -2.35 -1.33 -2.63
C TYR A 166 -3.82 -1.31 -3.03
N GLU A 167 -4.11 -1.73 -4.27
CA GLU A 167 -5.45 -1.68 -4.84
C GLU A 167 -6.12 -3.07 -4.87
N ALA A 168 -5.33 -4.14 -5.00
CA ALA A 168 -5.83 -5.51 -5.07
C ALA A 168 -4.77 -6.57 -4.69
N GLY A 169 -5.23 -7.81 -4.53
CA GLY A 169 -4.38 -8.97 -4.24
C GLY A 169 -3.68 -8.92 -2.89
N LEU A 170 -2.55 -9.62 -2.79
CA LEU A 170 -1.77 -9.73 -1.56
C LEU A 170 -0.35 -9.20 -1.78
N THR A 171 0.10 -8.33 -0.88
CA THR A 171 1.52 -7.98 -0.75
C THR A 171 2.05 -8.48 0.58
N VAL A 172 3.15 -9.23 0.56
CA VAL A 172 3.79 -9.76 1.77
C VAL A 172 5.18 -9.17 1.91
N PHE A 173 5.46 -8.62 3.09
CA PHE A 173 6.78 -8.17 3.51
C PHE A 173 7.33 -9.18 4.54
N ASP A 174 8.13 -10.13 4.08
CA ASP A 174 8.82 -11.13 4.92
C ASP A 174 10.25 -10.71 5.28
N GLY A 175 10.90 -9.95 4.39
CA GLY A 175 12.23 -9.41 4.64
C GLY A 175 12.21 -8.17 5.53
N THR A 176 13.41 -7.72 5.94
CA THR A 176 13.58 -6.43 6.64
C THR A 176 13.19 -5.30 5.70
N THR A 177 12.23 -4.47 6.12
CA THR A 177 11.63 -3.45 5.26
C THR A 177 11.73 -2.06 5.90
N THR A 178 12.18 -1.09 5.12
CA THR A 178 12.09 0.34 5.47
C THR A 178 11.09 1.03 4.54
N LEU A 179 10.06 1.62 5.13
CA LEU A 179 9.07 2.44 4.42
C LEU A 179 9.39 3.92 4.66
N THR A 180 9.62 4.64 3.57
CA THR A 180 10.04 6.06 3.56
C THR A 180 8.97 7.00 3.02
N GLY A 181 7.90 6.45 2.42
CA GLY A 181 6.75 7.17 1.88
C GLY A 181 5.44 6.83 2.59
N ASP A 182 4.33 7.35 2.04
CA ASP A 182 2.98 7.09 2.55
C ASP A 182 2.51 5.76 2.01
N HIS A 183 1.82 4.97 2.83
CA HIS A 183 1.26 3.70 2.39
C HIS A 183 -0.26 3.72 2.53
N SER A 184 -0.95 3.44 1.42
CA SER A 184 -2.41 3.42 1.36
C SER A 184 -2.95 2.09 0.85
N LEU A 185 -3.87 1.50 1.59
CA LEU A 185 -4.62 0.32 1.17
C LEU A 185 -5.99 0.79 0.66
N ALA A 186 -6.06 1.01 -0.65
CA ALA A 186 -7.30 1.35 -1.35
C ALA A 186 -8.17 0.12 -1.63
N GLY A 187 -7.58 -1.07 -1.52
CA GLY A 187 -8.17 -2.40 -1.57
C GLY A 187 -7.12 -3.42 -1.14
N GLY A 188 -7.29 -4.69 -1.54
CA GLY A 188 -6.31 -5.77 -1.32
C GLY A 188 -5.88 -5.96 0.15
N THR A 189 -4.77 -6.69 0.31
CA THR A 189 -4.16 -6.99 1.62
C THR A 189 -2.67 -6.72 1.60
N ALA A 190 -2.16 -6.06 2.64
CA ALA A 190 -0.74 -6.02 2.95
C ALA A 190 -0.47 -6.80 4.25
N LEU A 191 0.54 -7.67 4.24
CA LEU A 191 0.94 -8.51 5.37
C LEU A 191 2.39 -8.19 5.75
N PHE A 192 2.60 -7.69 6.96
CA PHE A 192 3.92 -7.40 7.52
C PHE A 192 4.32 -8.54 8.47
N ARG A 193 5.20 -9.44 8.00
CA ARG A 193 5.77 -10.56 8.77
C ARG A 193 7.22 -10.31 9.16
N GLY A 194 8.00 -9.71 8.28
CA GLY A 194 9.35 -9.22 8.58
C GLY A 194 9.36 -7.97 9.46
N PRO A 195 10.53 -7.53 9.95
CA PRO A 195 10.66 -6.25 10.64
C PRO A 195 10.35 -5.10 9.68
N VAL A 196 9.43 -4.21 10.06
CA VAL A 196 9.07 -3.03 9.27
C VAL A 196 9.34 -1.75 10.07
N ALA A 197 10.19 -0.89 9.54
CA ALA A 197 10.41 0.45 10.06
C ALA A 197 9.79 1.48 9.11
N MET A 198 8.93 2.36 9.62
CA MET A 198 8.39 3.49 8.86
C MET A 198 8.96 4.80 9.41
N SER A 199 9.57 5.59 8.53
CA SER A 199 10.28 6.82 8.91
C SER A 199 9.62 8.11 8.42
N GLN A 200 8.54 8.02 7.64
CA GLN A 200 7.87 9.18 7.05
C GLN A 200 6.98 9.93 8.06
N GLY A 201 6.98 11.26 7.97
CA GLY A 201 6.34 12.17 8.94
C GLY A 201 5.33 13.17 8.37
N ASN A 202 4.65 12.86 7.28
CA ASN A 202 3.51 13.65 6.85
C ASN A 202 2.20 13.06 7.41
N THR A 203 1.14 13.84 7.24
CA THR A 203 -0.14 13.69 7.95
C THR A 203 -0.83 12.34 7.76
N GLU A 204 -0.49 11.45 6.83
CA GLU A 204 -1.25 10.20 6.55
C GLU A 204 -0.37 8.99 6.22
N THR A 205 0.63 8.73 7.09
CA THR A 205 1.67 7.72 6.87
C THR A 205 1.17 6.32 6.52
N LEU A 206 0.08 5.86 7.15
CA LEU A 206 -0.49 4.53 6.91
C LEU A 206 -2.02 4.55 6.87
N GLY A 207 -2.58 4.65 5.67
CA GLY A 207 -4.02 4.74 5.44
C GLY A 207 -4.64 3.42 4.99
N ILE A 208 -5.67 2.94 5.69
CA ILE A 208 -6.41 1.74 5.32
C ILE A 208 -7.83 2.17 4.94
N TYR A 209 -8.10 2.35 3.65
CA TYR A 209 -9.37 2.85 3.14
C TYR A 209 -10.38 1.73 2.88
N ASN A 210 -10.04 0.76 2.03
CA ASN A 210 -10.91 -0.39 1.72
C ASN A 210 -10.15 -1.73 1.66
N GLY A 211 -8.92 -1.76 2.18
CA GLY A 211 -8.10 -2.97 2.25
C GLY A 211 -7.94 -3.50 3.67
N THR A 212 -7.08 -4.51 3.78
CA THR A 212 -6.69 -5.11 5.06
C THR A 212 -5.18 -4.99 5.27
N LEU A 213 -4.76 -4.40 6.38
CA LEU A 213 -3.39 -4.49 6.85
C LEU A 213 -3.31 -5.55 7.95
N VAL A 214 -2.37 -6.48 7.83
CA VAL A 214 -2.10 -7.50 8.83
C VAL A 214 -0.68 -7.35 9.35
N LEU A 215 -0.54 -7.21 10.66
CA LEU A 215 0.73 -7.20 11.37
C LEU A 215 0.91 -8.56 12.04
N ASP A 216 1.82 -9.40 11.52
CA ASP A 216 1.87 -10.84 11.81
C ASP A 216 3.28 -11.35 12.15
N GLY A 217 4.19 -10.48 12.60
CA GLY A 217 5.56 -10.94 12.82
C GLY A 217 6.45 -10.01 13.61
N ALA A 218 7.68 -9.80 13.15
CA ALA A 218 8.78 -9.30 13.98
C ALA A 218 8.58 -7.88 14.55
N GLY A 219 7.64 -7.12 14.01
CA GLY A 219 7.23 -5.82 14.55
C GLY A 219 7.16 -4.73 13.47
N LEU A 220 6.27 -3.77 13.70
CA LEU A 220 6.13 -2.53 12.96
C LEU A 220 6.55 -1.41 13.91
N THR A 221 7.48 -0.56 13.50
CA THR A 221 7.84 0.65 14.25
C THR A 221 7.68 1.86 13.35
N MET A 222 6.71 2.73 13.67
CA MET A 222 6.59 4.05 13.04
C MET A 222 7.30 5.05 13.94
N THR A 223 8.55 5.37 13.59
CA THR A 223 9.48 6.12 14.46
C THR A 223 9.29 7.63 14.40
N ASN A 224 8.67 8.14 13.34
CA ASN A 224 8.46 9.56 13.19
C ASN A 224 7.30 10.01 14.07
N GLY A 225 7.53 11.07 14.84
CA GLY A 225 6.52 11.57 15.76
C GLY A 225 5.31 12.25 15.09
N SER A 226 5.37 12.48 13.78
CA SER A 226 4.24 12.88 12.95
C SER A 226 3.55 11.71 12.26
N SER A 227 3.92 10.46 12.55
CA SER A 227 3.26 9.32 11.94
C SER A 227 1.92 9.01 12.58
N ARG A 228 0.93 8.66 11.77
CA ARG A 228 -0.34 8.08 12.23
C ARG A 228 -0.83 7.00 11.27
N PHE A 229 -1.69 6.13 11.77
CA PHE A 229 -2.50 5.26 10.94
C PHE A 229 -3.99 5.62 11.03
N PHE A 230 -4.75 5.17 10.03
CA PHE A 230 -6.20 5.08 10.16
C PHE A 230 -6.76 3.83 9.46
N ALA A 231 -7.87 3.33 9.98
CA ALA A 231 -8.71 2.33 9.33
C ALA A 231 -10.12 2.89 9.15
N GLY A 232 -10.59 3.01 7.90
CA GLY A 232 -11.89 3.58 7.56
C GLY A 232 -11.91 5.11 7.65
N ARG A 233 -11.79 5.83 6.52
CA ARG A 233 -11.79 7.31 6.47
C ARG A 233 -12.25 7.90 5.12
N THR A 234 -12.84 9.10 5.17
CA THR A 234 -13.10 10.04 4.04
C THR A 234 -14.15 9.63 2.99
N HIS A 235 -14.63 8.37 2.96
CA HIS A 235 -15.64 7.93 1.98
C HIS A 235 -16.70 7.00 2.57
N ALA A 236 -17.96 7.16 2.17
CA ALA A 236 -19.08 6.29 2.60
C ALA A 236 -18.92 4.82 2.20
N THR A 237 -17.94 4.49 1.36
CA THR A 237 -17.56 3.13 0.99
C THR A 237 -16.35 2.60 1.76
N SER A 238 -15.63 3.46 2.49
CA SER A 238 -14.41 3.13 3.21
C SER A 238 -14.68 2.11 4.32
N ASP A 239 -14.19 0.88 4.13
CA ASP A 239 -14.29 -0.29 5.01
C ASP A 239 -12.89 -0.85 5.29
N GLY A 240 -12.11 -0.10 6.06
CA GLY A 240 -10.72 -0.43 6.36
C GLY A 240 -10.58 -1.37 7.57
N LEU A 241 -9.65 -2.32 7.49
CA LEU A 241 -9.37 -3.27 8.57
C LEU A 241 -7.86 -3.33 8.88
N LEU A 242 -7.52 -3.15 10.16
CA LEU A 242 -6.21 -3.47 10.71
C LEU A 242 -6.31 -4.71 11.60
N ILE A 243 -5.50 -5.73 11.33
CA ILE A 243 -5.35 -6.91 12.17
C ILE A 243 -3.94 -6.92 12.76
N VAL A 244 -3.82 -7.15 14.06
CA VAL A 244 -2.55 -7.36 14.76
C VAL A 244 -2.55 -8.79 15.29
N SER A 245 -2.07 -9.74 14.49
CA SER A 245 -2.17 -11.18 14.75
C SER A 245 -0.99 -11.77 15.54
N ASN A 246 0.14 -11.09 15.54
CA ASN A 246 1.33 -11.53 16.26
C ASN A 246 2.26 -10.34 16.52
N GLY A 247 3.31 -10.54 17.32
CA GLY A 247 4.38 -9.54 17.46
C GLY A 247 4.04 -8.35 18.35
N THR A 248 4.98 -7.40 18.41
CA THR A 248 4.82 -6.12 19.10
C THR A 248 5.05 -4.98 18.13
N HIS A 249 4.11 -4.07 18.08
CA HIS A 249 4.06 -2.98 17.12
C HIS A 249 3.92 -1.65 17.84
N SER A 250 4.55 -0.60 17.31
CA SER A 250 4.53 0.72 17.92
C SER A 250 4.38 1.83 16.90
N ILE A 251 3.56 2.82 17.27
CA ILE A 251 3.27 4.00 16.46
C ILE A 251 3.39 5.24 17.34
N LEU A 252 4.39 6.08 17.06
CA LEU A 252 4.85 7.12 17.97
C LEU A 252 4.28 8.53 17.70
N GLY A 253 3.19 8.64 16.93
CA GLY A 253 2.52 9.92 16.63
C GLY A 253 2.12 10.70 17.89
N TYR A 254 2.76 11.83 18.19
CA TYR A 254 2.69 12.47 19.52
C TYR A 254 1.72 13.66 19.65
N ASN A 255 0.99 14.03 18.60
CA ASN A 255 0.02 15.14 18.65
C ASN A 255 -1.42 14.62 18.74
N SER A 256 -2.11 14.97 19.83
CA SER A 256 -3.50 14.57 20.13
C SER A 256 -4.54 15.17 19.17
N GLY A 257 -4.20 16.22 18.43
CA GLY A 257 -5.02 16.75 17.34
C GLY A 257 -4.63 16.09 16.02
N SER A 258 -3.61 16.64 15.37
CA SER A 258 -3.28 16.32 13.98
C SER A 258 -2.70 14.92 13.77
N MET A 259 -2.05 14.33 14.78
CA MET A 259 -1.32 13.04 14.65
C MET A 259 -2.00 11.87 15.37
N ALA A 260 -3.27 12.09 15.64
CA ALA A 260 -4.23 11.12 16.02
C ALA A 260 -4.28 9.85 15.17
N ASN A 261 -4.26 8.65 15.78
CA ASN A 261 -4.71 7.45 15.08
C ASN A 261 -6.25 7.34 15.10
N PHE A 262 -6.83 6.76 14.04
CA PHE A 262 -8.29 6.69 13.88
C PHE A 262 -8.80 5.33 13.45
N ILE A 263 -9.85 4.87 14.10
CA ILE A 263 -10.69 3.75 13.66
C ILE A 263 -12.07 4.31 13.37
N GLY A 264 -12.41 4.46 12.09
CA GLY A 264 -13.70 5.00 11.66
C GLY A 264 -13.83 6.51 11.90
N VAL A 265 -13.69 7.30 10.84
CA VAL A 265 -13.80 8.76 10.93
C VAL A 265 -14.25 9.40 9.61
N SER A 266 -14.73 10.64 9.66
CA SER A 266 -14.97 11.49 8.48
C SER A 266 -15.82 10.83 7.39
N GLY A 267 -16.99 10.30 7.75
CA GLY A 267 -17.91 9.73 6.77
C GLY A 267 -17.53 8.35 6.22
N ALA A 268 -16.61 7.62 6.86
CA ALA A 268 -16.33 6.22 6.54
C ALA A 268 -17.57 5.32 6.67
N ARG A 269 -17.63 4.22 5.88
CA ARG A 269 -18.59 3.12 6.10
C ARG A 269 -18.36 2.53 7.48
N ARG A 270 -17.17 2.01 7.72
CA ARG A 270 -16.69 1.55 9.03
C ARG A 270 -15.16 1.48 9.07
N GLY A 271 -14.59 1.63 10.24
CA GLY A 271 -13.20 1.30 10.53
C GLY A 271 -13.12 0.16 11.52
N ARG A 272 -12.14 -0.74 11.35
CA ARG A 272 -11.95 -1.88 12.24
C ARG A 272 -10.50 -2.05 12.64
N LEU A 273 -10.27 -2.30 13.92
CA LEU A 273 -8.99 -2.72 14.48
C LEU A 273 -9.22 -3.95 15.35
N HIS A 274 -8.61 -5.06 14.95
CA HIS A 274 -8.67 -6.34 15.66
C HIS A 274 -7.27 -6.73 16.11
N LEU A 275 -7.08 -6.91 17.41
CA LEU A 275 -5.88 -7.53 17.95
C LEU A 275 -6.21 -8.99 18.20
N GLU A 276 -5.50 -9.88 17.53
CA GLU A 276 -5.69 -11.32 17.55
C GLU A 276 -4.39 -11.96 18.05
N ASN A 277 -4.10 -11.88 19.35
CA ASN A 277 -2.85 -12.27 20.03
C ASN A 277 -1.67 -11.29 19.96
N GLY A 278 -1.63 -10.38 18.99
CA GLY A 278 -0.54 -9.40 18.86
C GLY A 278 -0.66 -8.20 19.83
N SER A 279 0.40 -7.40 19.91
CA SER A 279 0.45 -6.19 20.75
C SER A 279 0.66 -4.93 19.91
N LEU A 280 -0.15 -3.89 20.17
CA LEU A 280 -0.05 -2.59 19.53
C LEU A 280 0.03 -1.48 20.57
N SER A 281 1.08 -0.66 20.48
CA SER A 281 1.24 0.56 21.27
C SER A 281 1.08 1.79 20.39
N VAL A 282 0.17 2.68 20.73
CA VAL A 282 -0.10 3.94 20.04
C VAL A 282 -0.15 5.07 21.06
N VAL A 283 0.27 6.28 20.71
CA VAL A 283 0.19 7.39 21.68
C VAL A 283 -1.25 7.90 21.84
N TYR A 284 -1.95 8.13 20.73
CA TYR A 284 -3.33 8.60 20.75
C TYR A 284 -4.22 7.81 19.80
N LEU A 285 -5.41 7.45 20.25
CA LEU A 285 -6.37 6.69 19.44
C LEU A 285 -7.79 7.27 19.54
N ARG A 286 -8.48 7.36 18.41
CA ARG A 286 -9.90 7.71 18.32
C ARG A 286 -10.66 6.60 17.65
N LEU A 287 -11.80 6.23 18.24
CA LEU A 287 -12.72 5.23 17.74
C LEU A 287 -14.07 5.91 17.46
N GLY A 288 -14.56 5.80 16.22
CA GLY A 288 -15.84 6.36 15.79
C GLY A 288 -16.00 7.83 16.16
N ALA A 289 -15.09 8.67 15.66
CA ALA A 289 -15.15 10.11 15.88
C ALA A 289 -15.88 10.84 14.74
N ASN A 290 -16.49 11.99 15.05
CA ASN A 290 -17.21 12.88 14.12
C ASN A 290 -18.51 12.26 13.56
N GLN A 291 -18.84 12.63 12.31
CA GLN A 291 -20.11 12.30 11.67
C GLN A 291 -20.09 10.91 11.03
N LYS A 292 -21.22 10.22 11.12
CA LYS A 292 -21.45 8.93 10.46
C LYS A 292 -21.54 9.08 8.95
N GLY A 293 -20.91 8.15 8.23
CA GLY A 293 -21.12 7.94 6.80
C GLY A 293 -22.04 6.76 6.50
N SER A 294 -22.35 5.93 7.51
CA SER A 294 -23.15 4.72 7.43
C SER A 294 -23.71 4.37 8.81
N GLU A 295 -24.66 3.42 8.88
CA GLU A 295 -25.16 2.85 10.14
C GLU A 295 -24.29 1.69 10.66
N GLU A 296 -23.26 1.29 9.90
CA GLU A 296 -22.30 0.27 10.32
C GLU A 296 -21.48 0.75 11.53
N ILE A 297 -21.13 -0.19 12.40
CA ILE A 297 -20.42 0.08 13.65
C ILE A 297 -18.91 0.07 13.39
N ASP A 298 -18.19 1.03 13.97
CA ASP A 298 -16.72 0.98 14.03
C ASP A 298 -16.28 0.05 15.15
N GLU A 299 -15.31 -0.84 14.88
CA GLU A 299 -14.96 -1.92 15.80
C GLU A 299 -13.52 -1.80 16.30
N LEU A 300 -13.37 -1.95 17.62
CA LEU A 300 -12.11 -2.17 18.29
C LEU A 300 -12.23 -3.45 19.10
N ILE A 301 -11.57 -4.52 18.66
CA ILE A 301 -11.63 -5.83 19.30
C ILE A 301 -10.24 -6.22 19.76
N VAL A 302 -10.11 -6.61 21.02
CA VAL A 302 -8.86 -7.13 21.61
C VAL A 302 -9.08 -8.55 22.07
N ASN A 303 -8.64 -9.51 21.25
CA ASN A 303 -8.67 -10.95 21.53
C ASN A 303 -7.26 -11.41 21.90
N ASN A 304 -7.04 -11.83 23.15
CA ASN A 304 -5.75 -12.35 23.65
C ASN A 304 -4.50 -11.46 23.47
N GLY A 305 -4.66 -10.25 22.93
CA GLY A 305 -3.57 -9.31 22.65
C GLY A 305 -3.50 -8.17 23.66
N LEU A 306 -2.64 -7.19 23.36
CA LEU A 306 -2.50 -5.97 24.14
C LEU A 306 -2.64 -4.74 23.25
N LEU A 307 -3.63 -3.90 23.53
CA LEU A 307 -3.69 -2.54 23.00
C LEU A 307 -3.33 -1.55 24.11
N SER A 308 -2.21 -0.83 23.93
CA SER A 308 -1.78 0.22 24.84
C SER A 308 -1.89 1.58 24.16
N VAL A 309 -2.79 2.44 24.66
CA VAL A 309 -2.92 3.83 24.22
C VAL A 309 -2.16 4.71 25.21
N THR A 310 -0.88 4.92 24.96
CA THR A 310 0.06 5.37 25.99
C THR A 310 -0.17 6.79 26.46
N GLY A 311 -0.78 7.63 25.62
CA GLY A 311 -0.89 9.07 25.85
C GLY A 311 0.46 9.78 25.87
N SER A 312 0.44 11.11 25.81
CA SER A 312 1.58 11.91 26.23
C SER A 312 1.15 12.88 27.33
N THR A 313 2.03 13.11 28.30
CA THR A 313 1.86 14.12 29.34
C THR A 313 2.21 15.49 28.74
N GLY A 314 1.32 16.04 27.91
CA GLY A 314 1.41 17.40 27.38
C GLY A 314 0.64 18.41 28.23
N THR A 315 0.95 19.70 28.07
CA THR A 315 0.39 20.84 28.82
C THR A 315 -1.08 21.16 28.53
N ASP A 316 -1.73 20.38 27.67
CA ASP A 316 -3.11 20.61 27.26
C ASP A 316 -4.10 19.71 28.05
N PRO A 317 -4.83 20.26 29.04
CA PRO A 317 -5.76 19.51 29.87
C PRO A 317 -6.96 18.92 29.11
N VAL A 318 -7.24 19.38 27.88
CA VAL A 318 -8.29 18.79 27.02
C VAL A 318 -7.80 17.62 26.17
N SER A 319 -6.49 17.40 26.04
CA SER A 319 -5.95 16.26 25.29
C SER A 319 -6.29 14.91 25.94
N LYS A 320 -7.09 14.10 25.24
CA LYS A 320 -7.47 12.74 25.64
C LYS A 320 -6.60 11.73 24.91
N ALA A 321 -6.05 10.77 25.64
CA ALA A 321 -5.25 9.68 25.08
C ALA A 321 -6.13 8.79 24.19
N PHE A 322 -7.31 8.45 24.71
CA PHE A 322 -8.33 7.68 24.02
C PHE A 322 -9.65 8.44 23.93
N LYS A 323 -10.28 8.42 22.75
CA LYS A 323 -11.62 8.95 22.52
C LYS A 323 -12.49 7.90 21.82
N MET A 324 -13.75 7.77 22.23
CA MET A 324 -14.73 6.87 21.61
C MET A 324 -16.10 7.52 21.48
N GLY A 325 -16.69 7.51 20.28
CA GLY A 325 -18.05 8.02 20.05
C GLY A 325 -18.18 9.51 20.36
N THR A 326 -17.18 10.31 19.98
CA THR A 326 -17.07 11.74 20.34
C THR A 326 -16.82 12.61 19.13
N ARG A 327 -16.91 13.92 19.31
CA ARG A 327 -16.32 14.88 18.36
C ARG A 327 -14.80 14.78 18.43
N PHE A 328 -14.13 14.95 17.30
CA PHE A 328 -12.68 15.07 17.30
C PHE A 328 -12.23 16.31 18.09
N ASP A 329 -12.87 17.46 17.80
CA ASP A 329 -12.65 18.74 18.46
C ASP A 329 -13.91 19.19 19.21
N GLU A 330 -13.78 19.31 20.53
CA GLU A 330 -14.87 19.69 21.44
C GLU A 330 -15.33 21.14 21.26
N SER A 331 -14.53 21.98 20.62
CA SER A 331 -14.91 23.36 20.28
C SER A 331 -15.89 23.45 19.10
N THR A 332 -16.05 22.35 18.34
CA THR A 332 -16.95 22.30 17.19
C THR A 332 -18.38 22.01 17.62
N THR A 333 -19.36 22.55 16.88
CA THR A 333 -20.79 22.34 17.13
C THR A 333 -21.36 21.10 16.43
N GLU A 334 -20.55 20.33 15.71
CA GLU A 334 -21.00 19.22 14.87
C GLU A 334 -21.52 18.01 15.67
N ALA A 335 -22.53 17.28 15.20
CA ALA A 335 -23.01 16.12 15.94
C ALA A 335 -22.00 14.96 15.99
N ALA A 336 -21.87 14.30 17.15
CA ALA A 336 -21.20 13.00 17.27
C ALA A 336 -22.25 11.90 17.05
N THR A 337 -22.24 11.29 15.87
CA THR A 337 -23.34 10.41 15.43
C THR A 337 -22.91 8.98 15.11
N ARG A 338 -21.64 8.65 15.35
CA ARG A 338 -21.10 7.30 15.09
C ARG A 338 -21.31 6.40 16.30
N SER A 339 -21.74 5.17 16.03
CA SER A 339 -21.77 4.08 17.00
C SER A 339 -20.45 3.31 16.93
N SER A 340 -20.00 2.78 18.08
CA SER A 340 -18.71 2.11 18.16
C SER A 340 -18.76 0.95 19.14
N LEU A 341 -18.06 -0.13 18.82
CA LEU A 341 -17.87 -1.28 19.69
C LEU A 341 -16.41 -1.33 20.17
N LEU A 342 -16.24 -1.37 21.48
CA LEU A 342 -15.00 -1.80 22.11
C LEU A 342 -15.26 -3.13 22.84
N ALA A 343 -14.62 -4.21 22.38
CA ALA A 343 -14.69 -5.52 23.00
C ALA A 343 -13.29 -5.99 23.41
N VAL A 344 -13.16 -6.52 24.62
CA VAL A 344 -11.91 -7.09 25.14
C VAL A 344 -12.20 -8.52 25.61
N ASN A 345 -11.69 -9.49 24.88
CA ASN A 345 -11.91 -10.92 25.13
C ASN A 345 -10.55 -11.55 25.46
N ASP A 346 -10.33 -11.89 26.72
CA ASP A 346 -9.12 -12.58 27.20
C ASP A 346 -7.79 -11.85 26.87
N GLY A 347 -7.86 -10.58 26.46
CA GLY A 347 -6.73 -9.67 26.21
C GLY A 347 -6.72 -8.48 27.17
N ARG A 348 -6.00 -7.42 26.80
CA ARG A 348 -5.86 -6.20 27.61
C ARG A 348 -5.96 -4.94 26.75
N PHE A 349 -6.81 -4.02 27.17
CA PHE A 349 -6.83 -2.64 26.70
C PHE A 349 -6.41 -1.73 27.86
N GLU A 350 -5.45 -0.84 27.60
CA GLU A 350 -4.95 0.07 28.63
C GLU A 350 -4.68 1.48 28.11
N VAL A 351 -4.85 2.44 29.03
CA VAL A 351 -4.51 3.85 28.82
C VAL A 351 -3.60 4.26 30.00
N PRO A 352 -2.31 3.87 29.97
CA PRO A 352 -1.44 3.99 31.13
C PRO A 352 -1.10 5.44 31.49
N ASN A 353 -1.07 6.34 30.50
CA ASN A 353 -0.93 7.78 30.74
C ASN A 353 -2.02 8.56 30.00
N GLY A 354 -2.57 9.58 30.65
CA GLY A 354 -3.59 10.46 30.10
C GLY A 354 -5.02 10.11 30.53
N THR A 355 -5.99 10.79 29.91
CA THR A 355 -7.42 10.62 30.22
C THR A 355 -8.15 10.04 29.01
N SER A 356 -9.15 9.20 29.28
CA SER A 356 -10.06 8.64 28.27
C SER A 356 -11.38 9.41 28.26
N GLN A 357 -12.00 9.51 27.10
CA GLN A 357 -13.35 10.06 26.93
C GLN A 357 -14.19 9.07 26.12
N VAL A 358 -15.33 8.70 26.67
CA VAL A 358 -16.30 7.81 26.02
C VAL A 358 -17.64 8.54 26.02
N ALA A 359 -18.18 8.76 24.82
CA ALA A 359 -19.33 9.61 24.56
C ALA A 359 -19.15 11.10 24.97
N THR A 360 -19.85 11.98 24.27
CA THR A 360 -19.97 13.41 24.62
C THR A 360 -21.38 13.71 25.10
N ASP A 361 -21.51 14.40 26.25
CA ASP A 361 -22.77 14.96 26.74
C ASP A 361 -23.11 16.25 25.97
N VAL A 362 -23.46 16.09 24.69
CA VAL A 362 -23.99 17.16 23.86
C VAL A 362 -25.38 16.77 23.41
N ALA A 363 -26.33 17.72 23.43
CA ALA A 363 -27.74 17.48 23.13
C ALA A 363 -28.01 16.86 21.74
N SER A 364 -27.03 16.90 20.84
CA SER A 364 -27.08 16.32 19.49
C SER A 364 -26.28 15.03 19.33
N SER A 365 -25.79 14.40 20.40
CA SER A 365 -25.10 13.11 20.34
C SER A 365 -26.11 11.99 20.17
N THR A 366 -25.96 11.17 19.13
CA THR A 366 -26.85 10.04 18.84
C THR A 366 -26.10 8.72 18.66
N GLY A 367 -24.77 8.72 18.81
CA GLY A 367 -23.97 7.50 18.76
C GLY A 367 -24.28 6.60 19.96
N SER A 368 -24.32 5.28 19.72
CA SER A 368 -24.56 4.24 20.73
C SER A 368 -23.33 3.37 20.94
#